data_AF-A0A7V1G754-F1
#
_entry.id   AF-A0A7V1G754-F1
#
_cell.length_a   1.000
_cell.length_b   1.000
_cell.length_c   1.000
_cell.angle_alpha   90.00
_cell.angle_beta   90.00
_cell.angle_gamma   90.00
#
_symmetry.space_group_name_H-M   'P 1'
#
loop_
_entity.id
_entity.type
_entity.pdbx_description
1 polymer ?
#
loop_
_entity_poly.entity_id
_entity_poly.type
_entity_poly.pdbx_seq_one_letter_code
_entity_poly.pdbx_strand_id
1 'polypeptide(L)'
;MKYKKLYLWLLGLVVVTPLGLLASGAVWGEWGSDEIKNQVGFVPQGMKSLESFWSGLLAGYNLYGFDGFFLKSVGYIISAIVGVALIFLIFKLVSLGLPEEPKNKSKVDKNAT
;
A
#
# COMPACT_ATOMS: atom_id res chain seq x y z
N MET A 1 -23.11 10.00 -13.44
CA MET A 1 -21.92 9.86 -12.57
C MET A 1 -22.34 9.40 -11.18
N LYS A 2 -22.48 8.09 -10.96
CA LYS A 2 -23.18 7.50 -9.80
C LYS A 2 -22.33 7.49 -8.50
N TYR A 3 -21.04 7.83 -8.60
CA TYR A 3 -20.07 7.71 -7.50
C TYR A 3 -19.29 9.01 -7.20
N LYS A 4 -19.82 10.18 -7.59
CA LYS A 4 -19.12 11.47 -7.39
C LYS A 4 -18.64 11.68 -5.95
N LYS A 5 -19.46 11.34 -4.94
CA LYS A 5 -19.08 11.46 -3.52
C LYS A 5 -17.94 10.52 -3.15
N LEU A 6 -17.97 9.27 -3.61
CA LEU A 6 -16.91 8.29 -3.34
C LEU A 6 -15.57 8.76 -3.92
N TYR A 7 -15.56 9.23 -5.17
CA TYR A 7 -14.34 9.76 -5.79
C TYR A 7 -13.81 11.00 -5.07
N LEU A 8 -14.70 11.86 -4.56
CA LEU A 8 -14.31 13.02 -3.76
C LEU A 8 -13.62 12.60 -2.45
N TRP A 9 -14.16 11.59 -1.76
CA TRP A 9 -13.55 11.04 -0.54
C TRP A 9 -12.21 10.35 -0.81
N LEU A 10 -12.12 9.55 -1.87
CA LEU A 10 -10.87 8.90 -2.28
C LEU A 10 -9.79 9.93 -2.64
N LEU A 11 -10.17 10.99 -3.36
CA LEU A 11 -9.26 12.08 -3.68
C LEU A 11 -8.77 12.78 -2.40
N GLY A 12 -9.67 13.04 -1.46
CA GLY A 12 -9.32 13.59 -0.14
C GLY A 12 -8.30 12.73 0.60
N LEU A 13 -8.51 11.40 0.62
CA LEU A 13 -7.56 10.47 1.24
C LEU A 13 -6.19 10.51 0.55
N VAL A 14 -6.14 10.50 -0.78
CA VAL A 14 -4.88 10.58 -1.54
C VAL A 14 -4.08 11.84 -1.22
N VAL A 15 -4.77 12.98 -1.05
CA VAL A 15 -4.12 14.26 -0.69
C VAL A 15 -3.62 14.26 0.75
N VAL A 16 -4.29 13.56 1.67
CA VAL A 16 -3.89 13.45 3.08
C VAL A 16 -2.75 12.44 3.27
N THR A 17 -2.64 11.40 2.45
CA THR A 17 -1.58 10.38 2.53
C THR A 17 -0.15 10.95 2.67
N PRO A 18 0.31 11.92 1.86
CA PRO A 18 1.66 12.47 1.98
C PRO A 18 1.90 13.28 3.27
N LEU A 19 0.87 13.66 4.04
CA LEU A 19 1.07 14.28 5.37
C LEU A 19 1.79 13.33 6.33
N GLY A 20 1.72 12.01 6.10
CA GLY A 20 2.50 11.03 6.86
C GLY A 20 4.02 11.22 6.74
N LEU A 21 4.52 11.87 5.68
CA LEU A 21 5.95 12.18 5.52
C LEU A 21 6.45 13.22 6.53
N LEU A 22 5.54 14.02 7.11
CA LEU A 22 5.88 15.03 8.11
C LEU A 22 5.84 14.47 9.54
N ALA A 23 5.32 13.27 9.73
CA ALA A 23 5.26 12.65 11.05
C ALA A 23 6.67 12.22 11.48
N SER A 24 7.11 12.70 12.64
CA SER A 24 8.36 12.28 13.25
C SER A 24 8.16 10.93 13.96
N GLY A 25 8.87 9.88 13.53
CA GLY A 25 8.82 8.56 14.16
C GLY A 25 9.09 7.43 13.16
N ALA A 26 9.10 6.19 13.65
CA ALA A 26 9.15 5.02 12.79
C ALA A 26 7.88 4.94 11.94
N VAL A 27 8.04 4.50 10.69
CA VAL A 27 6.91 4.35 9.76
C VAL A 27 5.96 3.29 10.32
N TRP A 28 4.67 3.58 10.25
CA TRP A 28 3.64 2.66 10.72
C TRP A 28 3.78 1.32 10.00
N GLY A 29 4.06 0.26 10.74
CA GLY A 29 4.31 -1.10 10.21
C GLY A 29 5.79 -1.48 10.02
N GLU A 30 6.74 -0.54 10.16
CA GLU A 30 8.19 -0.81 10.15
C GLU A 30 8.81 -0.72 11.55
N TRP A 31 8.03 -0.93 12.62
CA TRP A 31 8.57 -0.90 13.97
C TRP A 31 9.50 -2.09 14.21
N GLY A 32 10.74 -1.80 14.61
CA GLY A 32 11.69 -2.78 15.10
C GLY A 32 11.49 -3.09 16.58
N SER A 33 12.18 -4.12 17.05
CA SER A 33 12.16 -4.46 18.48
C SER A 33 12.75 -3.35 19.34
N ASP A 34 13.72 -2.59 18.83
CA ASP A 34 14.33 -1.46 19.52
C ASP A 34 13.36 -0.29 19.70
N GLU A 35 12.58 0.08 18.67
CA GLU A 35 11.54 1.10 18.82
C GLU A 35 10.47 0.69 19.83
N ILE A 36 10.01 -0.56 19.77
CA ILE A 36 8.99 -1.08 20.70
C ILE A 36 9.53 -1.11 22.13
N LYS A 37 10.80 -1.49 22.32
CA LYS A 37 11.45 -1.42 23.63
C LYS A 37 11.50 0.01 24.15
N ASN A 38 11.80 0.98 23.30
CA ASN A 38 11.88 2.39 23.70
C ASN A 38 10.50 2.99 24.02
N GLN A 39 9.42 2.53 23.36
CA GLN A 39 8.07 3.03 23.61
C GLN A 39 7.35 2.31 24.76
N VAL A 40 7.53 0.99 24.88
CA VAL A 40 6.74 0.12 25.76
C VAL A 40 7.58 -0.42 26.94
N GLY A 41 8.91 -0.33 26.87
CA GLY A 41 9.83 -0.72 27.94
C GLY A 41 10.30 -2.18 27.87
N PHE A 42 9.76 -3.00 26.97
CA PHE A 42 10.19 -4.39 26.77
C PHE A 42 9.95 -4.84 25.33
N VAL A 43 10.61 -5.94 24.93
CA VAL A 43 10.43 -6.57 23.62
C VAL A 43 9.68 -7.90 23.78
N PRO A 44 8.52 -8.08 23.15
CA PRO A 44 7.83 -9.38 23.12
C PRO A 44 8.72 -10.47 22.48
N GLN A 45 8.78 -11.66 23.07
CA GLN A 45 9.66 -12.74 22.58
C GLN A 45 9.39 -13.13 21.12
N GLY A 46 8.12 -13.16 20.71
CA GLY A 46 7.73 -13.45 19.32
C GLY A 46 8.18 -12.37 18.32
N MET A 47 8.38 -11.13 18.76
CA MET A 47 8.89 -10.06 17.89
C MET A 47 10.37 -10.26 17.57
N LYS A 48 11.19 -10.65 18.56
CA LYS A 48 12.60 -10.94 18.33
C LYS A 48 12.84 -12.03 17.29
N SER A 49 12.01 -13.07 17.28
CA SER A 49 12.14 -14.11 16.28
C SER A 49 11.74 -13.59 14.90
N LEU A 50 10.55 -12.98 14.80
CA LEU A 50 9.96 -12.51 13.54
C LEU A 50 10.75 -11.39 12.84
N GLU A 51 11.38 -10.49 13.59
CA GLU A 51 12.19 -9.40 13.04
C GLU A 51 13.35 -9.91 12.18
N SER A 52 13.93 -11.06 12.54
CA SER A 52 15.02 -11.67 11.78
C SER A 52 14.57 -12.44 10.52
N PHE A 53 13.29 -12.82 10.43
CA PHE A 53 12.78 -13.65 9.34
C PHE A 53 12.48 -12.88 8.05
N TRP A 54 12.19 -11.58 8.14
CA TRP A 54 11.81 -10.79 6.97
C TRP A 54 12.30 -9.36 7.09
N SER A 55 13.16 -8.95 6.16
CA SER A 55 13.45 -7.55 5.88
C SER A 55 12.72 -7.18 4.59
N GLY A 56 11.89 -6.14 4.64
CA GLY A 56 11.08 -5.72 3.50
C GLY A 56 11.94 -5.42 2.27
N LEU A 57 11.38 -5.62 1.07
CA LEU A 57 12.07 -5.42 -0.22
C LEU A 57 12.65 -4.00 -0.38
N LEU A 58 12.02 -3.01 0.27
CA LEU A 58 12.45 -1.61 0.33
C LEU A 58 12.29 -1.09 1.77
N ALA A 59 13.12 -1.62 2.69
CA ALA A 59 13.13 -1.16 4.08
C ALA A 59 13.30 0.37 4.16
N GLY A 60 12.43 1.04 4.91
CA GLY A 60 12.43 2.50 5.04
C GLY A 60 11.89 3.25 3.82
N TYR A 61 11.30 2.54 2.85
CA TYR A 61 10.74 3.09 1.60
C TYR A 61 11.70 3.98 0.81
N ASN A 62 13.02 3.83 1.02
CA ASN A 62 14.04 4.65 0.37
C ASN A 62 14.85 3.81 -0.62
N LEU A 63 15.38 4.48 -1.65
CA LEU A 63 16.28 3.86 -2.60
C LEU A 63 17.73 4.05 -2.15
N TYR A 64 18.58 3.07 -2.45
CA TYR A 64 20.00 3.15 -2.14
C TYR A 64 20.63 4.34 -2.87
N GLY A 65 21.31 5.22 -2.13
CA GLY A 65 21.91 6.46 -2.66
C GLY A 65 20.99 7.69 -2.67
N PHE A 66 19.76 7.58 -2.15
CA PHE A 66 18.85 8.73 -1.99
C PHE A 66 19.05 9.36 -0.60
N ASP A 67 20.17 10.06 -0.44
CA ASP A 67 20.55 10.72 0.80
C ASP A 67 20.16 12.21 0.76
N GLY A 68 19.17 12.59 1.56
CA GLY A 68 18.65 13.97 1.67
C GLY A 68 17.13 13.99 1.76
N PHE A 69 16.55 14.99 2.44
CA PHE A 69 15.10 15.07 2.68
C PHE A 69 14.28 14.97 1.38
N PHE A 70 14.65 15.74 0.36
CA PHE A 70 13.97 15.74 -0.93
C PHE A 70 14.08 14.37 -1.65
N LEU A 71 15.28 13.79 -1.70
CA LEU A 71 15.50 12.50 -2.36
C LEU A 71 14.79 11.37 -1.62
N LYS A 72 14.76 11.37 -0.28
CA LYS A 72 13.99 10.41 0.52
C LYS A 72 12.49 10.50 0.22
N SER A 73 11.93 11.70 0.11
CA SER A 73 10.52 11.88 -0.29
C SER A 73 10.24 11.33 -1.69
N VAL A 74 11.17 11.53 -2.63
CA VAL A 74 11.06 10.96 -3.98
C VAL A 74 11.15 9.43 -3.93
N GLY A 75 12.09 8.87 -3.15
CA GLY A 75 12.21 7.42 -2.93
C GLY A 75 10.92 6.82 -2.39
N TYR A 76 10.29 7.48 -1.42
CA TYR A 76 9.01 7.09 -0.86
C TYR A 76 7.89 7.04 -1.91
N ILE A 77 7.77 8.08 -2.75
CA ILE A 77 6.76 8.13 -3.82
C ILE A 77 7.02 7.03 -4.86
N ILE A 78 8.28 6.81 -5.25
CA ILE A 78 8.64 5.73 -6.18
C ILE A 78 8.28 4.37 -5.58
N SER A 79 8.60 4.14 -4.30
CA SER A 79 8.24 2.90 -3.59
C SER A 79 6.73 2.67 -3.59
N ALA A 80 5.93 3.73 -3.34
CA ALA A 80 4.48 3.65 -3.41
C ALA A 80 3.97 3.27 -4.81
N ILE A 81 4.52 3.88 -5.87
CA ILE A 81 4.15 3.55 -7.27
C ILE A 81 4.48 2.09 -7.59
N VAL A 82 5.67 1.62 -7.20
CA VAL A 82 6.11 0.24 -7.41
C VAL A 82 5.20 -0.74 -6.65
N GLY A 83 4.87 -0.43 -5.40
CA GLY A 83 3.95 -1.24 -4.59
C GLY A 83 2.56 -1.35 -5.23
N VAL A 84 2.00 -0.23 -5.69
CA VAL A 84 0.71 -0.20 -6.40
C VAL A 84 0.78 -1.03 -7.68
N ALA A 85 1.85 -0.89 -8.48
CA ALA A 85 2.03 -1.64 -9.71
C ALA A 85 2.13 -3.16 -9.45
N LEU A 86 2.84 -3.57 -8.39
CA LEU A 86 2.94 -4.97 -7.97
C LEU A 86 1.58 -5.53 -7.56
N ILE A 87 0.80 -4.78 -6.77
CA ILE A 87 -0.56 -5.18 -6.37
C ILE A 87 -1.43 -5.38 -7.62
N PHE A 88 -1.44 -4.42 -8.55
CA PHE A 88 -2.18 -4.55 -9.81
C PHE A 88 -1.74 -5.77 -10.62
N LEU A 89 -0.44 -6.05 -10.69
CA LEU A 89 0.10 -7.22 -11.38
C LEU A 89 -0.40 -8.52 -10.75
N ILE A 90 -0.34 -8.62 -9.42
CA ILE A 90 -0.81 -9.80 -8.68
C ILE A 90 -2.30 -10.02 -8.94
N PHE A 91 -3.13 -8.98 -8.79
CA PHE A 91 -4.57 -9.09 -9.06
C PHE A 91 -4.87 -9.46 -10.52
N LYS A 92 -4.09 -8.94 -11.48
CA LYS A 92 -4.23 -9.31 -12.88
C LYS A 92 -3.87 -10.78 -13.12
N LEU A 93 -2.81 -11.29 -12.51
CA LEU A 93 -2.41 -12.70 -12.60
C LEU A 93 -3.46 -13.61 -11.97
N VAL A 94 -3.99 -13.24 -10.79
CA VAL A 94 -5.08 -13.97 -10.14
C VAL A 94 -6.33 -13.96 -11.03
N SER A 95 -6.70 -12.80 -11.59
CA SER A 95 -7.86 -12.66 -12.48
C SER A 95 -7.73 -13.49 -13.76
N LEU A 96 -6.51 -13.73 -14.25
CA LEU A 96 -6.29 -14.58 -15.42
C LEU A 96 -6.58 -16.06 -15.11
N GLY A 97 -6.38 -16.48 -13.87
CA GLY A 97 -6.69 -17.84 -13.39
C GLY A 97 -8.15 -18.04 -12.97
N LEU A 98 -8.95 -16.96 -12.90
CA LEU A 98 -10.37 -17.06 -12.57
C LEU A 98 -11.21 -17.27 -13.84
N PRO A 99 -12.20 -18.17 -13.82
CA PRO A 99 -13.13 -18.31 -14.94
C PRO A 99 -13.91 -17.00 -15.13
N GLU A 100 -14.00 -16.52 -16.36
CA GLU A 100 -14.77 -15.31 -16.65
C GLU A 100 -16.23 -15.49 -16.26
N GLU A 101 -16.82 -14.49 -15.61
CA GLU A 101 -18.26 -14.52 -15.34
C GLU A 101 -19.04 -14.56 -16.66
N PRO A 102 -20.10 -15.38 -16.75
CA PRO A 102 -20.94 -15.43 -17.93
C PRO A 102 -21.56 -14.04 -18.16
N LYS A 103 -21.24 -13.42 -19.30
CA LYS A 103 -21.83 -12.14 -19.72
C LYS A 103 -23.36 -12.25 -19.72
N ASN A 104 -24.01 -11.65 -18.73
CA ASN A 104 -25.46 -11.66 -18.60
C ASN A 104 -26.12 -10.85 -19.73
N LYS A 105 -26.66 -11.54 -20.74
CA LYS A 105 -27.35 -10.98 -21.91
C LYS A 105 -28.81 -10.53 -21.64
N SER A 106 -29.23 -10.29 -20.40
CA SER A 106 -30.65 -10.01 -20.05
C SER A 106 -31.18 -8.61 -20.42
N LYS A 107 -30.57 -7.89 -21.38
CA LYS A 107 -31.05 -6.58 -21.84
C LYS A 107 -31.21 -6.43 -23.36
N VAL A 108 -31.28 -7.53 -24.11
CA VAL A 108 -31.52 -7.47 -25.58
C VAL A 108 -32.99 -7.73 -25.96
N ASP A 109 -33.75 -8.52 -25.20
CA ASP A 109 -35.13 -8.92 -25.59
C ASP A 109 -36.25 -8.19 -24.82
N LYS A 110 -36.17 -6.86 -24.66
CA LYS A 110 -37.30 -6.08 -24.10
C LYS A 110 -37.98 -5.14 -25.10
N ASN A 111 -37.55 -5.14 -26.37
CA ASN A 111 -38.12 -4.27 -27.41
C ASN A 111 -38.64 -5.05 -28.65
N ALA A 112 -38.87 -6.36 -28.52
CA ALA A 112 -39.53 -7.14 -29.56
C ALA A 112 -40.95 -7.49 -29.09
N THR A 113 -41.84 -6.51 -29.14
CA THR A 113 -43.31 -6.71 -29.17
C THR A 113 -43.97 -5.45 -29.70
#